data_AF-A0A193LBT2-F1
#
_entry.id   AF-A0A193LBT2-F1
#
_cell.length_a   1.000
_cell.length_b   1.000
_cell.length_c   1.000
_cell.angle_alpha   90.00
_cell.angle_beta   90.00
_cell.angle_gamma   90.00
#
_symmetry.space_group_name_H-M   'P 1'
#
loop_
_entity.id
_entity.type
_entity.pdbx_description
1 polymer ?
#
loop_
_entity_poly.entity_id
_entity_poly.type
_entity_poly.pdbx_seq_one_letter_code
_entity_poly.pdbx_strand_id
1 'polypeptide(L)'
;MSDTDHWLECYARNQRDIRYRPAYTLAAGMLVLGLVAMLSALPVPDALYAISPLLNWGSVFLMASLVYYFIISVPLAIGMLPVIAAIMAFQLWLGTTDNWQRPFAALMTLAGVAGLCLSHYGRGGLRAVSRDIQLVMIAPLWALASLYRRLGIPL
;
A
#
# COMPACT_ATOMS: atom_id res chain seq x y z
N MET A 1 -5.68 24.38 8.41
CA MET A 1 -5.05 23.31 7.62
C MET A 1 -5.43 22.01 8.30
N SER A 2 -6.03 21.07 7.60
CA SER A 2 -6.39 19.77 8.19
C SER A 2 -5.13 18.92 8.39
N ASP A 3 -5.12 17.99 9.35
CA ASP A 3 -3.99 17.05 9.51
C ASP A 3 -3.68 16.29 8.22
N THR A 4 -4.70 16.01 7.40
CA THR A 4 -4.57 15.37 6.08
C THR A 4 -3.72 16.19 5.12
N ASP A 5 -3.90 17.52 5.08
CA ASP A 5 -3.11 18.41 4.23
C ASP A 5 -1.63 18.38 4.62
N HIS A 6 -1.34 18.30 5.92
CA HIS A 6 0.03 18.21 6.43
C HIS A 6 0.72 16.91 5.97
N TRP A 7 0.04 15.77 6.05
CA TRP A 7 0.58 14.49 5.59
C TRP A 7 0.78 14.46 4.07
N LEU A 8 -0.13 15.06 3.30
CA LEU A 8 -0.01 15.18 1.84
C LEU A 8 1.15 16.10 1.44
N GLU A 9 1.38 17.20 2.16
CA GLU A 9 2.54 18.08 1.95
C GLU A 9 3.86 17.39 2.29
N CYS A 10 3.91 16.66 3.41
CA CYS A 10 5.08 15.87 3.80
C CYS A 10 5.42 14.82 2.74
N TYR A 11 4.40 14.11 2.21
CA TYR A 11 4.58 13.17 1.11
C TYR A 11 5.06 13.86 -0.17
N ALA A 12 4.47 15.00 -0.55
CA ALA A 12 4.86 15.76 -1.73
C ALA A 12 6.31 16.28 -1.64
N ARG A 13 6.76 16.65 -0.43
CA ARG A 13 8.15 17.04 -0.16
C ARG A 13 9.10 15.85 -0.28
N ASN A 14 8.73 14.71 0.29
CA ASN A 14 9.49 13.46 0.17
C ASN A 14 9.67 13.05 -1.31
N GLN A 15 8.61 13.14 -2.12
CA GLN A 15 8.65 12.86 -3.56
C GLN A 15 9.64 13.73 -4.36
N ARG A 16 9.95 14.94 -3.88
CA ARG A 16 10.93 15.83 -4.53
C ARG A 16 12.38 15.45 -4.21
N ASP A 17 12.61 14.86 -3.04
CA ASP A 17 13.95 14.46 -2.58
C ASP A 17 14.37 13.07 -3.08
N ILE A 18 13.44 12.27 -3.61
CA ILE A 18 13.73 10.93 -4.14
C ILE A 18 14.54 11.02 -5.44
N ARG A 19 15.72 10.40 -5.43
CA ARG A 19 16.64 10.38 -6.59
C ARG A 19 16.12 9.54 -7.76
N TYR A 20 15.53 8.38 -7.46
CA TYR A 20 15.02 7.43 -8.46
C TYR A 20 13.52 7.17 -8.27
N ARG A 21 12.70 8.13 -8.73
CA ARG A 21 11.23 8.08 -8.62
C ARG A 21 10.57 6.80 -9.17
N PRO A 22 10.95 6.23 -10.34
CA PRO A 22 10.34 4.99 -10.80
C PRO A 22 10.69 3.80 -9.91
N ALA A 23 11.93 3.73 -9.40
CA ALA A 23 12.34 2.68 -8.47
C ALA A 23 11.55 2.76 -7.16
N TYR A 24 11.37 3.97 -6.60
CA TYR A 24 10.53 4.17 -5.41
C TYR A 24 9.08 3.75 -5.65
N THR A 25 8.49 4.14 -6.79
CA THR A 25 7.07 3.83 -7.07
C THR A 25 6.84 2.33 -7.21
N LEU A 26 7.75 1.64 -7.89
CA LEU A 26 7.71 0.18 -8.00
C LEU A 26 7.92 -0.48 -6.63
N ALA A 27 8.89 -0.01 -5.87
CA ALA A 27 9.21 -0.51 -4.53
C ALA A 27 8.04 -0.36 -3.55
N ALA A 28 7.38 0.81 -3.56
CA ALA A 28 6.19 1.06 -2.77
C ALA A 28 5.06 0.09 -3.12
N GLY A 29 4.81 -0.14 -4.42
CA GLY A 29 3.80 -1.11 -4.87
C GLY A 29 4.12 -2.55 -4.44
N MET A 30 5.38 -2.97 -4.59
CA MET A 30 5.86 -4.27 -4.12
C MET A 30 5.71 -4.43 -2.61
N LEU A 31 6.03 -3.37 -1.84
CA LEU A 31 5.92 -3.39 -0.39
C LEU A 31 4.47 -3.53 0.06
N VAL A 32 3.53 -2.81 -0.57
CA VAL A 32 2.09 -2.95 -0.29
C VAL A 32 1.63 -4.37 -0.60
N LEU A 33 1.95 -4.92 -1.78
CA LEU A 33 1.59 -6.29 -2.15
C LEU A 33 2.17 -7.32 -1.17
N GLY A 34 3.43 -7.16 -0.78
CA GLY A 34 4.12 -8.01 0.18
C GLY A 34 3.47 -7.97 1.56
N LEU A 35 3.18 -6.78 2.08
CA LEU A 35 2.54 -6.59 3.39
C LEU A 35 1.15 -7.21 3.44
N VAL A 36 0.30 -6.95 2.43
CA VAL A 36 -1.04 -7.54 2.41
C VAL A 36 -0.92 -9.06 2.28
N ALA A 37 -0.01 -9.59 1.45
CA ALA A 37 0.17 -11.04 1.31
C ALA A 37 0.69 -11.70 2.60
N MET A 38 1.56 -11.00 3.33
CA MET A 38 2.11 -11.42 4.61
C MET A 38 1.03 -11.45 5.69
N LEU A 39 0.17 -10.43 5.75
CA LEU A 39 -1.01 -10.42 6.62
C LEU A 39 -1.95 -11.58 6.28
N SER A 40 -2.27 -11.80 5.01
CA SER A 40 -3.13 -12.90 4.58
C SER A 40 -2.55 -14.29 4.85
N ALA A 41 -1.24 -14.41 5.09
CA ALA A 41 -0.58 -15.67 5.40
C ALA A 41 -0.61 -16.01 6.90
N LEU A 42 -1.07 -15.08 7.76
CA LEU A 42 -1.22 -15.31 9.19
C LEU A 42 -2.36 -16.30 9.48
N PRO A 43 -2.25 -17.09 10.56
CA PRO A 43 -3.32 -17.98 10.98
C PRO A 43 -4.59 -17.16 11.29
N VAL A 44 -5.70 -17.55 10.67
CA VAL A 44 -7.00 -16.91 10.84
C VAL A 44 -7.76 -17.65 11.95
N PRO A 45 -8.31 -16.94 12.95
CA PRO A 45 -9.21 -17.53 13.93
C PRO A 45 -10.40 -18.22 13.25
N ASP A 46 -10.80 -19.40 13.75
CA ASP A 46 -11.94 -20.16 13.21
C ASP A 46 -13.24 -19.33 13.17
N ALA A 47 -13.40 -18.40 14.13
CA ALA A 47 -14.53 -17.47 14.16
C ALA A 47 -14.63 -16.57 12.92
N LEU A 48 -13.50 -16.11 12.36
CA LEU A 48 -13.48 -15.31 11.13
C LEU A 48 -13.69 -16.18 9.89
N TYR A 49 -13.07 -17.36 9.88
CA TYR A 49 -13.21 -18.32 8.79
C TYR A 49 -14.65 -18.83 8.64
N ALA A 50 -15.35 -19.01 9.77
CA ALA A 50 -16.76 -19.41 9.81
C ALA A 50 -17.71 -18.34 9.23
N ILE A 51 -17.34 -17.06 9.29
CA ILE A 51 -18.14 -15.97 8.68
C ILE A 51 -17.95 -15.98 7.16
N SER A 52 -16.69 -16.04 6.70
CA SER A 52 -16.39 -16.16 5.28
C SER A 52 -14.95 -16.66 5.07
N PRO A 53 -14.72 -17.61 4.14
CA PRO A 53 -13.37 -18.02 3.74
C PRO A 53 -12.53 -16.88 3.15
N LEU A 54 -13.19 -15.80 2.67
CA LEU A 54 -12.50 -14.61 2.17
C LEU A 54 -12.01 -13.70 3.29
N LEU A 55 -12.46 -13.92 4.53
CA LEU A 55 -12.17 -13.05 5.67
C LEU A 55 -10.85 -13.47 6.35
N ASN A 56 -9.75 -12.96 5.82
CA ASN A 56 -8.41 -13.09 6.39
C ASN A 56 -7.85 -11.71 6.83
N TRP A 57 -6.71 -11.69 7.51
CA TRP A 57 -6.11 -10.44 8.00
C TRP A 57 -5.76 -9.44 6.91
N GLY A 58 -5.36 -9.87 5.70
CA GLY A 58 -5.10 -8.95 4.60
C GLY A 58 -6.37 -8.33 4.03
N SER A 59 -7.46 -9.11 3.94
CA SER A 59 -8.79 -8.61 3.54
C SER A 59 -9.34 -7.60 4.56
N VAL A 60 -9.16 -7.87 5.85
CA VAL A 60 -9.53 -6.95 6.95
C VAL A 60 -8.73 -5.66 6.84
N PHE A 61 -7.42 -5.76 6.58
CA PHE A 61 -6.57 -4.60 6.39
C PHE A 61 -6.95 -3.78 5.14
N LEU A 62 -7.26 -4.43 4.02
CA LEU A 62 -7.74 -3.76 2.80
C LEU A 62 -9.10 -3.07 3.05
N MET A 63 -10.01 -3.72 3.77
CA MET A 63 -11.31 -3.14 4.12
C MET A 63 -11.16 -1.93 5.05
N ALA A 64 -10.30 -2.02 6.07
CA ALA A 64 -9.97 -0.90 6.94
C ALA A 64 -9.35 0.26 6.16
N SER A 65 -8.46 -0.04 5.20
CA SER A 65 -7.87 0.96 4.31
C SER A 65 -8.93 1.64 3.43
N LEU A 66 -9.88 0.88 2.90
CA LEU A 66 -11.00 1.43 2.11
C LEU A 66 -11.87 2.37 2.95
N VAL A 67 -12.23 1.97 4.18
CA VAL A 67 -12.99 2.83 5.12
C VAL A 67 -12.21 4.12 5.41
N TYR A 68 -10.91 4.01 5.65
CA TYR A 68 -10.05 5.18 5.85
C TYR A 68 -10.04 6.11 4.63
N TYR A 69 -10.05 5.56 3.41
CA TYR A 69 -10.14 6.36 2.19
C TYR A 69 -11.50 7.07 2.06
N PHE A 70 -12.60 6.42 2.45
CA PHE A 70 -13.91 7.07 2.49
C PHE A 70 -13.96 8.23 3.49
N ILE A 71 -13.27 8.11 4.63
CA ILE A 71 -13.16 9.18 5.64
C ILE A 71 -12.41 10.39 5.06
N ILE A 72 -11.38 10.16 4.24
CA ILE A 72 -10.59 11.25 3.66
C ILE A 72 -11.31 11.92 2.49
N SER A 73 -11.76 11.15 1.50
CA SER A 73 -12.44 11.70 0.31
C SER A 73 -13.15 10.57 -0.46
N VAL A 74 -14.47 10.70 -0.62
CA VAL A 74 -15.30 9.73 -1.36
C VAL A 74 -14.81 9.50 -2.80
N PRO A 75 -14.45 10.54 -3.58
CA PRO A 75 -13.89 10.32 -4.92
C PRO A 75 -12.59 9.49 -4.92
N LEU A 76 -11.70 9.70 -3.93
CA LEU A 76 -10.48 8.90 -3.79
C LEU A 76 -10.79 7.44 -3.46
N ALA A 77 -11.75 7.20 -2.58
CA ALA A 77 -12.18 5.85 -2.23
C ALA A 77 -12.72 5.09 -3.44
N ILE A 78 -13.57 5.73 -4.26
CA ILE A 78 -14.11 5.15 -5.50
C ILE A 78 -12.96 4.81 -6.47
N GLY A 79 -11.97 5.69 -6.61
CA GLY A 79 -10.79 5.44 -7.45
C GLY A 79 -9.91 4.29 -6.95
N MET A 80 -9.86 4.05 -5.64
CA MET A 80 -9.10 2.94 -5.03
C MET A 80 -9.80 1.58 -5.11
N LEU A 81 -11.14 1.54 -5.28
CA LEU A 81 -11.91 0.29 -5.38
C LEU A 81 -11.33 -0.71 -6.40
N PRO A 82 -11.04 -0.36 -7.67
CA PRO A 82 -10.48 -1.31 -8.63
C PRO A 82 -9.10 -1.82 -8.22
N VAL A 83 -8.28 -0.98 -7.57
CA VAL A 83 -6.95 -1.36 -7.09
C VAL A 83 -7.07 -2.37 -5.95
N ILE A 84 -7.93 -2.10 -4.97
CA ILE A 84 -8.18 -3.00 -3.84
C ILE A 84 -8.78 -4.32 -4.33
N ALA A 85 -9.75 -4.27 -5.25
CA ALA A 85 -10.35 -5.45 -5.85
C ALA A 85 -9.31 -6.30 -6.60
N ALA A 86 -8.40 -5.68 -7.35
CA ALA A 86 -7.32 -6.38 -8.04
C ALA A 86 -6.35 -7.07 -7.06
N ILE A 87 -5.96 -6.39 -5.97
CA ILE A 87 -5.11 -6.99 -4.93
C ILE A 87 -5.84 -8.17 -4.27
N MET A 88 -7.12 -8.00 -3.92
CA MET A 88 -7.90 -9.05 -3.29
C MET A 88 -8.06 -10.28 -4.20
N ALA A 89 -8.37 -10.08 -5.48
CA ALA A 89 -8.45 -11.15 -6.46
C ALA A 89 -7.12 -11.89 -6.63
N PHE A 90 -6.01 -11.14 -6.69
CA PHE A 90 -4.68 -11.71 -6.78
C PHE A 90 -4.31 -12.53 -5.53
N GLN A 91 -4.74 -12.10 -4.34
CA GLN A 91 -4.53 -12.87 -3.12
C GLN A 91 -5.34 -14.17 -3.06
N LEU A 92 -6.59 -14.14 -3.50
CA LEU A 92 -7.40 -15.35 -3.59
C LEU A 92 -6.73 -16.35 -4.54
N TRP A 93 -6.27 -15.88 -5.70
CA TRP A 93 -5.51 -16.71 -6.63
C TRP A 93 -4.24 -17.29 -5.99
N LEU A 94 -3.46 -16.47 -5.27
CA LEU A 94 -2.28 -16.94 -4.54
C LEU A 94 -2.61 -17.96 -3.43
N GLY A 95 -3.76 -17.82 -2.78
CA GLY A 95 -4.25 -18.77 -1.78
C GLY A 95 -4.65 -20.12 -2.37
N THR A 96 -4.99 -20.19 -3.67
CA THR A 96 -5.23 -21.47 -4.36
C THR A 96 -3.95 -22.21 -4.74
N THR A 97 -2.80 -21.53 -4.71
CA THR A 97 -1.50 -22.16 -5.01
C THR A 97 -0.82 -22.62 -3.74
N ASP A 98 -0.65 -23.94 -3.60
CA ASP A 98 -0.06 -24.54 -2.40
C ASP A 98 1.33 -23.97 -2.09
N ASN A 99 1.48 -23.48 -0.86
CA ASN A 99 2.72 -22.99 -0.25
C ASN A 99 3.40 -21.77 -0.92
N TRP A 100 2.85 -21.18 -1.99
CA TRP A 100 3.49 -20.04 -2.68
C TRP A 100 3.25 -18.69 -2.00
N GLN A 101 2.23 -18.59 -1.15
CA GLN A 101 1.85 -17.34 -0.51
C GLN A 101 2.94 -16.76 0.41
N ARG A 102 3.55 -17.59 1.25
CA ARG A 102 4.63 -17.17 2.17
C ARG A 102 5.91 -16.70 1.46
N PRO A 103 6.49 -17.48 0.52
CA PRO A 103 7.69 -17.03 -0.20
C PRO A 103 7.39 -15.80 -1.06
N PHE A 104 6.20 -15.70 -1.67
CA PHE A 104 5.81 -14.52 -2.43
C PHE A 104 5.72 -13.27 -1.54
N ALA A 105 5.07 -13.38 -0.37
CA ALA A 105 4.98 -12.28 0.58
C ALA A 105 6.36 -11.81 1.05
N ALA A 106 7.24 -12.75 1.39
CA ALA A 106 8.62 -12.46 1.78
C ALA A 106 9.40 -11.78 0.64
N LEU A 107 9.32 -12.31 -0.58
CA LEU A 107 10.01 -11.77 -1.75
C LEU A 107 9.56 -10.35 -2.07
N MET A 108 8.25 -10.10 -2.13
CA MET A 108 7.72 -8.77 -2.44
C MET A 108 8.03 -7.75 -1.35
N THR A 109 7.98 -8.16 -0.07
CA THR A 109 8.34 -7.28 1.05
C THR A 109 9.82 -6.93 1.03
N LEU A 110 10.70 -7.92 0.85
CA LEU A 110 12.15 -7.70 0.78
C LEU A 110 12.54 -6.89 -0.46
N ALA A 111 11.95 -7.18 -1.62
CA ALA A 111 12.17 -6.42 -2.85
C ALA A 111 11.69 -4.97 -2.71
N GLY A 112 10.53 -4.76 -2.07
CA GLY A 112 10.01 -3.43 -1.75
C GLY A 112 10.96 -2.66 -0.83
N VAL A 113 11.40 -3.26 0.28
CA VAL A 113 12.36 -2.62 1.20
C VAL A 113 13.68 -2.33 0.50
N ALA A 114 14.22 -3.28 -0.26
CA ALA A 114 15.47 -3.10 -1.01
C ALA A 114 15.34 -1.97 -2.04
N GLY A 115 14.22 -1.91 -2.76
CA GLY A 115 13.92 -0.83 -3.71
C GLY A 115 13.79 0.54 -3.06
N LEU A 116 13.18 0.63 -1.86
CA LEU A 116 13.15 1.86 -1.07
C LEU A 116 14.56 2.29 -0.63
N CYS A 117 15.38 1.35 -0.14
CA CYS A 117 16.78 1.61 0.20
C CYS A 117 17.59 2.11 -1.01
N LEU A 118 17.43 1.48 -2.18
CA LEU A 118 18.07 1.89 -3.43
C LEU A 118 17.63 3.29 -3.87
N SER A 119 16.35 3.64 -3.65
CA SER A 119 15.82 4.96 -4.03
C SER A 119 16.44 6.11 -3.23
N HIS A 120 16.94 5.83 -2.01
CA HIS A 120 17.62 6.78 -1.12
C HIS A 120 19.14 6.62 -1.05
N TYR A 121 19.72 5.78 -1.92
CA TYR A 121 21.14 5.45 -1.90
C TYR A 121 22.00 6.73 -2.04
N GLY A 122 22.74 7.05 -0.98
CA GLY A 122 23.68 8.17 -0.92
C GLY A 122 23.15 9.50 -0.38
N ARG A 123 21.87 9.64 0.02
CA ARG A 123 21.33 10.91 0.57
C ARG A 123 20.41 10.81 1.79
N GLY A 124 19.75 9.67 2.03
CA GLY A 124 18.70 9.58 3.07
C GLY A 124 18.98 8.67 4.28
N GLY A 125 19.91 7.71 4.15
CA GLY A 125 20.19 6.71 5.17
C GLY A 125 18.96 5.89 5.61
N LEU A 126 19.11 5.08 6.68
CA LEU A 126 18.04 4.25 7.25
C LEU A 126 16.82 5.06 7.75
N ARG A 127 17.02 6.33 8.16
CA ARG A 127 15.94 7.20 8.66
C ARG A 127 14.98 7.62 7.54
N ALA A 128 15.48 7.87 6.33
CA ALA A 128 14.61 8.18 5.19
C ALA A 128 13.77 6.96 4.79
N VAL A 129 14.36 5.76 4.79
CA VAL A 129 13.64 4.51 4.48
C VAL A 129 12.53 4.24 5.50
N SER A 130 12.77 4.47 6.79
CA SER A 130 11.73 4.33 7.81
C SER A 130 10.57 5.30 7.59
N ARG A 131 10.87 6.55 7.21
CA ARG A 131 9.86 7.55 6.85
C ARG A 131 9.09 7.13 5.60
N ASP A 132 9.76 6.56 4.61
CA ASP A 132 9.13 6.03 3.41
C ASP A 132 8.17 4.89 3.72
N ILE A 133 8.52 3.96 4.60
CA ILE A 133 7.60 2.87 5.00
C ILE A 133 6.33 3.45 5.65
N GLN A 134 6.46 4.49 6.48
CA GLN A 134 5.30 5.20 7.03
C GLN A 134 4.48 5.90 5.92
N LEU A 135 5.16 6.55 4.98
CA LEU A 135 4.55 7.26 3.86
C LEU A 135 3.96 6.32 2.80
N VAL A 136 4.41 5.06 2.70
CA VAL A 136 3.86 4.04 1.80
C VAL A 136 2.39 3.78 2.11
N MET A 137 1.97 3.88 3.38
CA MET A 137 0.54 3.79 3.72
C MET A 137 -0.30 4.94 3.13
N ILE A 138 0.33 6.09 2.85
CA ILE A 138 -0.31 7.29 2.26
C ILE A 138 -0.04 7.38 0.75
N ALA A 139 0.90 6.60 0.22
CA ALA A 139 1.34 6.66 -1.17
C ALA A 139 0.24 6.40 -2.22
N PRO A 140 -0.66 5.41 -2.06
CA PRO A 140 -1.75 5.18 -3.02
C PRO A 140 -2.71 6.37 -3.09
N LEU A 141 -2.99 6.95 -1.91
CA LEU A 141 -3.87 8.10 -1.77
C LEU A 141 -3.31 9.32 -2.50
N TRP A 142 -2.01 9.58 -2.35
CA TRP A 142 -1.36 10.70 -3.04
C TRP A 142 -1.31 10.52 -4.55
N ALA A 143 -1.02 9.30 -5.04
CA ALA A 143 -1.00 9.01 -6.46
C ALA A 143 -2.35 9.33 -7.11
N LEU A 144 -3.44 8.91 -6.47
CA LEU A 144 -4.80 9.19 -6.91
C LEU A 144 -5.18 10.67 -6.74
N ALA A 145 -4.84 11.32 -5.62
CA ALA A 145 -5.07 12.75 -5.43
C ALA A 145 -4.35 13.61 -6.49
N SER A 146 -3.15 13.20 -6.89
CA SER A 146 -2.39 13.85 -7.95
C SER A 146 -3.04 13.66 -9.34
N LEU A 147 -3.63 12.49 -9.60
CA LEU A 147 -4.39 12.21 -10.81
C LEU A 147 -5.69 13.03 -10.84
N TYR A 148 -6.43 13.06 -9.73
CA TYR A 148 -7.65 13.85 -9.58
C TYR A 148 -7.40 15.35 -9.75
N ARG A 149 -6.32 15.89 -9.15
CA ARG A 149 -5.87 17.27 -9.39
C ARG A 149 -5.52 17.54 -10.86
N ARG A 150 -4.92 16.58 -11.56
CA ARG A 150 -4.64 16.69 -13.00
C ARG A 150 -5.91 16.66 -13.85
N LEU A 151 -6.94 15.94 -13.38
CA LEU A 151 -8.25 15.83 -14.02
C LEU A 151 -9.21 16.96 -13.62
N GLY A 152 -8.81 17.87 -12.73
CA GLY A 152 -9.64 19.00 -12.29
C GLY A 152 -10.78 18.63 -11.35
N ILE A 153 -10.77 17.44 -10.75
CA ILE A 153 -11.81 16.99 -9.83
C ILE A 153 -11.49 17.56 -8.44
N PRO A 154 -12.43 18.29 -7.79
CA PRO A 154 -12.24 18.77 -6.42
C PRO A 154 -12.17 17.59 -5.45
N LEU A 155 -11.18 17.63 -4.56
CA LEU A 155 -10.89 16.61 -3.54
C LEU A 155 -11.66 16.85 -2.25
#